data_AF-A0A1V1NZI7-F1
#
_entry.id   AF-A0A1V1NZI7-F1
#
_cell.length_a   1.000
_cell.length_b   1.000
_cell.length_c   1.000
_cell.angle_alpha   90.00
_cell.angle_beta   90.00
_cell.angle_gamma   90.00
#
_symmetry.space_group_name_H-M   'P 1'
#
loop_
_entity.id
_entity.type
_entity.pdbx_description
1 polymer ?
#
loop_
_entity_poly.entity_id
_entity_poly.type
_entity_poly.pdbx_seq_one_letter_code
_entity_poly.pdbx_strand_id
1 'polypeptide(L)'
;MEVRMSKPIEFLIKNKKEILFVHDQNNDVTQKTWDALITEKTILPRLDLVMKFNTFKQYLKLLILVEKDLNKQKNDELSKLRQEISKKNDELITFQAELLKVKKEIPNLRQKSKNIDGWTVRLTSKGYYNLCKSFNGKVESIYIGKTLDEQKVRLKIKEKMSNLR
;
A
#
# COMPACT_ATOMS: atom_id res chain seq x y z
N MET A 1 13.53 50.22 -7.55
CA MET A 1 13.68 48.75 -7.41
C MET A 1 14.17 48.21 -8.74
N GLU A 2 15.40 47.74 -8.82
CA GLU A 2 15.90 47.05 -10.02
C GLU A 2 15.16 45.72 -10.16
N VAL A 3 14.42 45.55 -11.26
CA VAL A 3 13.86 44.26 -11.66
C VAL A 3 15.05 43.41 -12.09
N ARG A 4 15.50 42.47 -11.24
CA ARG A 4 16.46 41.45 -11.67
C ARG A 4 15.83 40.66 -12.81
N MET A 5 16.31 40.88 -14.02
CA MET A 5 15.94 40.11 -15.20
C MET A 5 16.42 38.67 -14.98
N SER A 6 15.49 37.71 -14.98
CA SER A 6 15.82 36.28 -14.89
C SER A 6 16.73 35.87 -16.03
N LYS A 7 17.69 34.98 -15.80
CA LYS A 7 18.53 34.46 -16.89
C LYS A 7 17.65 33.72 -17.91
N PRO A 8 18.00 33.72 -19.21
CA PRO A 8 17.22 33.06 -20.25
C PRO A 8 16.80 31.61 -19.92
N ILE A 9 17.75 30.79 -19.44
CA ILE A 9 17.47 29.39 -19.11
C ILE A 9 16.51 29.23 -17.92
N GLU A 10 16.65 30.07 -16.89
CA GLU A 10 15.77 30.05 -15.72
C GLU A 10 14.33 30.41 -16.11
N PHE A 11 14.19 31.39 -17.00
CA PHE A 11 12.89 31.79 -17.55
C PHE A 11 12.24 30.64 -18.32
N LEU A 12 12.97 29.93 -19.17
CA LEU A 12 12.44 28.81 -19.93
C LEU A 12 12.01 27.65 -19.03
N ILE A 13 12.83 27.30 -18.04
CA ILE A 13 12.50 26.21 -17.10
C ILE A 13 11.24 26.56 -16.30
N LYS A 14 11.14 27.80 -15.82
CA LYS A 14 9.99 28.26 -15.04
C LYS A 14 8.67 28.20 -15.83
N ASN A 15 8.73 28.50 -17.12
CA ASN A 15 7.55 28.61 -17.99
C ASN A 15 7.45 27.44 -18.99
N LYS A 16 8.12 26.32 -18.70
CA LYS A 16 8.30 25.24 -19.67
C LYS A 16 6.99 24.62 -20.15
N LYS A 17 5.98 24.55 -19.30
CA LYS A 17 4.70 23.92 -19.62
C LYS A 17 3.97 24.72 -20.69
N GLU A 18 3.90 26.03 -20.50
CA GLU A 18 3.26 26.98 -21.40
C GLU A 18 4.01 27.04 -22.74
N ILE A 19 5.35 27.08 -22.70
CA ILE A 19 6.17 27.08 -23.91
C ILE A 19 5.95 25.82 -24.75
N LEU A 20 6.01 24.64 -24.11
CA LEU A 20 5.81 23.38 -24.81
C LEU A 20 4.37 23.23 -25.32
N PHE A 21 3.39 23.67 -24.54
CA PHE A 21 2.00 23.70 -24.99
C PHE A 21 1.81 24.55 -26.26
N VAL A 22 2.35 25.77 -26.28
CA VAL A 22 2.28 26.64 -27.45
C VAL A 22 3.07 26.06 -28.63
N HIS A 23 4.18 25.38 -28.36
CA HIS A 23 4.96 24.68 -29.39
C HIS A 23 4.14 23.57 -30.06
N ASP A 24 3.44 22.76 -29.27
CA ASP A 24 2.59 21.68 -29.76
C ASP A 24 1.42 22.24 -30.59
N GLN A 25 0.76 23.31 -30.13
CA GLN A 25 -0.30 23.99 -30.90
C GLN A 25 0.19 24.55 -32.24
N ASN A 26 1.47 24.90 -32.33
CA ASN A 26 2.11 25.44 -33.53
C ASN A 26 2.74 24.37 -34.43
N ASN A 27 2.38 23.09 -34.26
CA ASN A 27 2.89 21.96 -35.05
C ASN A 27 4.42 21.88 -35.04
N ASP A 28 5.03 22.07 -33.86
CA ASP A 28 6.48 22.01 -33.65
C ASP A 28 7.30 23.06 -34.42
N VAL A 29 6.66 24.12 -34.92
CA VAL A 29 7.35 25.18 -35.65
C VAL A 29 7.90 26.23 -34.68
N THR A 30 9.22 26.22 -34.46
CA THR A 30 9.91 27.11 -33.51
C THR A 30 9.67 28.60 -33.77
N GLN A 31 9.64 29.04 -35.02
CA GLN A 31 9.40 30.44 -35.37
C GLN A 31 7.97 30.87 -34.98
N LYS A 32 6.96 30.08 -35.36
CA LYS A 32 5.56 30.35 -34.99
C LYS A 32 5.35 30.33 -33.48
N THR A 33 6.03 29.41 -32.79
CA THR A 33 6.02 29.33 -31.32
C THR A 33 6.57 30.61 -30.71
N TRP A 34 7.72 31.08 -31.19
CA TRP A 34 8.31 32.34 -30.75
C TRP A 34 7.35 33.51 -30.98
N ASP A 35 6.83 33.65 -32.20
CA ASP A 35 5.94 34.73 -32.60
C ASP A 35 4.68 34.73 -31.73
N ALA A 36 4.07 33.57 -31.48
CA ALA A 36 2.91 33.43 -30.60
C ALA A 36 3.24 33.86 -29.16
N LEU A 37 4.36 33.40 -28.61
CA LEU A 37 4.76 33.71 -27.23
C LEU A 37 5.07 35.20 -27.00
N ILE A 38 5.58 35.92 -28.00
CA ILE A 38 5.89 37.35 -27.88
C ILE A 38 4.70 38.26 -28.27
N THR A 39 3.84 37.80 -29.18
CA THR A 39 2.72 38.60 -29.71
C THR A 39 1.54 38.56 -28.75
N GLU A 40 1.26 37.39 -28.18
CA GLU A 40 0.27 37.23 -27.13
C GLU A 40 0.91 37.64 -25.80
N LYS A 41 0.99 38.96 -25.57
CA LYS A 41 1.56 39.59 -24.34
C LYS A 41 0.97 39.06 -23.02
N THR A 42 -0.07 38.24 -23.07
CA THR A 42 -0.72 37.56 -21.96
C THR A 42 -0.06 36.22 -21.59
N ILE A 43 0.55 35.51 -22.54
CA ILE A 43 1.08 34.15 -22.30
C ILE A 43 2.44 34.21 -21.61
N LEU A 44 3.41 34.92 -22.19
CA LEU A 44 4.72 35.15 -21.57
C LEU A 44 5.17 36.59 -21.77
N PRO A 45 4.61 37.53 -20.99
CA PRO A 45 5.07 38.91 -21.05
C PRO A 45 6.58 38.95 -20.80
N ARG A 46 7.30 39.64 -21.70
CA ARG A 46 8.75 39.95 -21.61
C ARG A 46 9.71 38.85 -22.07
N LEU A 47 9.26 37.80 -22.76
CA LEU A 47 10.18 36.80 -23.33
C LEU A 47 11.25 37.45 -24.24
N ASP A 48 10.84 38.42 -25.05
CA ASP A 48 11.66 39.25 -25.93
C ASP A 48 12.64 40.18 -25.18
N LEU A 49 12.29 40.57 -23.95
CA LEU A 49 13.21 41.32 -23.07
C LEU A 49 14.25 40.40 -22.43
N VAL A 50 13.91 39.13 -22.19
CA VAL A 50 14.77 38.17 -21.49
C VAL A 50 15.78 37.52 -22.45
N MET A 51 15.38 37.22 -23.69
CA MET A 51 16.28 36.59 -24.68
C MET A 51 15.92 36.94 -26.12
N LYS A 52 16.83 36.69 -27.05
CA LYS A 52 16.58 36.81 -28.49
C LYS A 52 16.12 35.47 -29.08
N PHE A 53 15.47 35.50 -30.23
CA PHE A 53 14.99 34.31 -30.93
C PHE A 53 16.04 33.20 -31.09
N ASN A 54 17.28 33.54 -31.45
CA ASN A 54 18.33 32.51 -31.62
C ASN A 54 18.65 31.77 -30.31
N THR A 55 18.67 32.49 -29.19
CA THR A 55 18.86 31.91 -27.85
C THR A 55 17.65 31.03 -27.48
N PHE A 56 16.44 31.52 -27.73
CA PHE A 56 15.21 30.74 -27.54
C PHE A 56 15.22 29.45 -28.35
N LYS A 57 15.54 29.52 -29.64
CA LYS A 57 15.61 28.35 -30.54
C LYS A 57 16.57 27.29 -30.04
N GLN A 58 17.76 27.69 -29.59
CA GLN A 58 18.76 26.77 -29.06
C GLN A 58 18.26 26.07 -27.79
N TYR A 59 17.73 26.84 -26.83
CA TYR A 59 17.27 26.26 -25.58
C TYR A 59 15.96 25.49 -25.70
N LEU A 60 15.04 25.89 -26.58
CA LEU A 60 13.81 25.15 -26.84
C LEU A 60 14.12 23.73 -27.33
N LYS A 61 15.09 23.58 -28.24
CA LYS A 61 15.54 22.26 -28.69
C LYS A 61 16.02 21.39 -27.53
N LEU A 62 16.81 21.95 -26.62
CA LEU A 62 17.27 21.24 -25.42
C LEU A 62 16.12 20.90 -24.47
N LEU A 63 15.20 21.86 -24.27
CA LEU A 63 14.03 21.68 -23.42
C LEU A 63 13.14 20.53 -23.91
N ILE A 64 12.89 20.45 -25.22
CA ILE A 64 12.11 19.38 -25.85
C ILE A 64 12.80 18.02 -25.64
N LEU A 65 14.12 17.93 -25.84
CA LEU A 65 14.86 16.69 -25.65
C LEU A 65 14.78 16.23 -24.18
N VAL A 66 15.04 17.13 -23.24
CA VAL A 66 14.96 16.84 -21.81
C VAL A 66 13.55 16.41 -21.41
N GLU A 67 12.51 17.08 -21.90
CA GLU A 67 11.13 16.71 -21.56
C GLU A 67 10.74 15.35 -22.15
N LYS A 68 11.19 15.03 -23.37
CA LYS A 68 11.00 13.69 -23.97
C LYS A 68 11.65 12.60 -23.14
N ASP A 69 12.90 12.80 -22.71
CA ASP A 69 13.61 11.83 -21.88
C ASP A 69 12.95 11.67 -20.51
N LEU A 70 12.55 12.78 -19.87
CA LEU A 70 11.83 12.74 -18.59
C LEU A 70 10.48 12.02 -18.71
N ASN A 71 9.73 12.26 -19.78
CA ASN A 71 8.45 11.59 -19.99
C ASN A 71 8.63 10.10 -20.28
N LYS A 72 9.67 9.72 -21.01
CA LYS A 72 10.03 8.31 -21.21
C LYS A 72 10.33 7.63 -19.88
N GLN A 73 11.20 8.22 -19.05
CA GLN A 73 11.55 7.68 -17.74
C GLN A 73 10.32 7.53 -16.84
N LYS A 74 9.46 8.57 -16.77
CA LYS A 74 8.20 8.51 -16.01
C LYS A 74 7.28 7.39 -16.51
N ASN A 75 7.14 7.22 -17.83
CA ASN A 75 6.30 6.17 -18.40
C ASN A 75 6.85 4.78 -18.11
N ASP A 76 8.17 4.59 -18.18
CA ASP A 76 8.83 3.33 -17.86
C ASP A 76 8.65 2.98 -16.37
N GLU A 77 8.82 3.95 -15.47
CA GLU A 77 8.60 3.77 -14.03
C GLU A 77 7.13 3.49 -13.71
N LEU A 78 6.20 4.23 -14.32
CA LEU A 78 4.77 4.02 -14.16
C LEU A 78 4.32 2.65 -14.67
N SER A 79 4.93 2.16 -15.76
CA SER A 79 4.72 0.80 -16.27
C SER A 79 5.18 -0.26 -15.27
N LYS A 80 6.38 -0.10 -14.68
CA LYS A 80 6.90 -1.01 -13.64
C LYS A 80 6.01 -1.04 -12.41
N LEU A 81 5.60 0.12 -11.90
CA LEU A 81 4.70 0.22 -10.74
C LEU A 81 3.34 -0.44 -11.01
N ARG A 82 2.77 -0.28 -12.21
CA ARG A 82 1.53 -0.98 -12.59
C ARG A 82 1.70 -2.50 -12.57
N GLN A 83 2.82 -3.02 -13.06
CA GLN A 83 3.10 -4.45 -13.01
C GLN A 83 3.26 -4.96 -11.57
N GLU A 84 3.93 -4.19 -10.71
CA GLU A 84 4.10 -4.55 -9.30
C GLU A 84 2.76 -4.57 -8.55
N ILE A 85 1.91 -3.55 -8.76
CA ILE A 85 0.55 -3.51 -8.20
C ILE A 85 -0.26 -4.72 -8.65
N SER A 86 -0.19 -5.08 -9.93
CA SER A 86 -0.89 -6.28 -10.45
C SER A 86 -0.45 -7.54 -9.72
N LYS A 87 0.87 -7.77 -9.60
CA LYS A 87 1.42 -8.94 -8.89
C LYS A 87 0.98 -8.98 -7.43
N LYS A 88 1.02 -7.84 -6.75
CA LYS A 88 0.60 -7.73 -5.34
C LYS A 88 -0.89 -8.00 -5.16
N ASN A 89 -1.72 -7.58 -6.10
CA ASN A 89 -3.15 -7.91 -6.09
C ASN A 89 -3.39 -9.41 -6.30
N ASP A 90 -2.67 -10.05 -7.22
CA ASP A 90 -2.78 -11.50 -7.44
C ASP A 90 -2.33 -12.31 -6.21
N GLU A 91 -1.24 -11.88 -5.55
CA GLU A 91 -0.80 -12.43 -4.26
C GLU A 91 -1.87 -12.28 -3.18
N LEU A 92 -2.48 -11.09 -3.06
CA LEU A 92 -3.52 -10.80 -2.07
C LEU A 92 -4.77 -11.66 -2.29
N ILE A 93 -5.19 -11.87 -3.53
CA ILE A 93 -6.32 -12.74 -3.88
C ILE A 93 -6.01 -14.19 -3.45
N THR A 94 -4.79 -14.66 -3.74
CA THR A 94 -4.32 -15.99 -3.34
C THR A 94 -4.38 -16.16 -1.82
N PHE A 95 -3.82 -15.21 -1.06
CA PHE A 95 -3.84 -15.26 0.41
C PHE A 95 -5.25 -15.19 0.98
N GLN A 96 -6.15 -14.40 0.39
CA GLN A 96 -7.55 -14.37 0.80
C GLN A 96 -8.24 -15.73 0.59
N ALA A 97 -7.97 -16.39 -0.54
CA ALA A 97 -8.50 -17.72 -0.81
C ALA A 97 -7.97 -18.76 0.19
N GLU A 98 -6.67 -18.71 0.53
CA GLU A 98 -6.07 -19.58 1.56
C GLU A 98 -6.67 -19.33 2.95
N LEU A 99 -6.83 -18.06 3.36
CA LEU A 99 -7.47 -17.71 4.62
C LEU A 99 -8.92 -18.23 4.71
N LEU A 100 -9.66 -18.20 3.61
CA LEU A 100 -11.01 -18.78 3.54
C LEU A 100 -11.00 -20.29 3.70
N LYS A 101 -10.02 -20.99 3.10
CA LYS A 101 -9.85 -22.44 3.30
C LYS A 101 -9.58 -22.76 4.77
N VAL A 102 -8.60 -22.09 5.38
CA VAL A 102 -8.26 -22.27 6.81
C VAL A 102 -9.46 -21.96 7.71
N LYS A 103 -10.21 -20.88 7.45
CA LYS A 103 -11.44 -20.55 8.20
C LYS A 103 -12.50 -21.64 8.11
N LYS A 104 -12.62 -22.35 6.99
CA LYS A 104 -13.56 -23.48 6.84
C LYS A 104 -13.10 -24.75 7.56
N GLU A 105 -11.79 -24.91 7.76
CA GLU A 105 -11.21 -26.07 8.47
C GLU A 105 -11.22 -25.90 10.00
N ILE A 106 -11.14 -24.66 10.51
CA ILE A 106 -11.18 -24.37 11.96
C ILE A 106 -12.44 -24.92 12.68
N PRO A 107 -13.66 -24.83 12.13
CA PRO A 107 -14.85 -25.45 12.73
C PRO A 107 -14.75 -26.97 12.90
N ASN A 108 -14.07 -27.68 11.98
CA ASN A 108 -13.86 -29.13 12.07
C ASN A 108 -12.83 -29.51 13.15
N LEU A 109 -12.02 -28.55 13.61
CA LEU A 109 -11.10 -28.68 14.75
C LEU A 109 -11.74 -28.33 16.11
N ARG A 110 -12.99 -27.84 16.15
CA ARG A 110 -13.75 -27.76 17.41
C ARG A 110 -14.10 -29.18 17.83
N GLN A 111 -13.14 -29.77 18.53
CA GLN A 111 -13.13 -31.13 19.08
C GLN A 111 -14.53 -31.62 19.47
N LYS A 112 -14.88 -32.84 19.02
CA LYS A 112 -15.80 -33.70 19.77
C LYS A 112 -15.44 -33.56 21.25
N SER A 113 -16.39 -33.11 22.07
CA SER A 113 -16.14 -32.86 23.48
C SER A 113 -15.55 -34.11 24.12
N LYS A 114 -14.28 -34.05 24.52
CA LYS A 114 -13.61 -35.16 25.20
C LYS A 114 -14.05 -35.13 26.65
N ASN A 115 -14.54 -36.26 27.17
CA ASN A 115 -14.94 -36.40 28.56
C ASN A 115 -13.96 -37.36 29.26
N ILE A 116 -13.53 -37.00 30.48
CA ILE A 116 -12.67 -37.83 31.32
C ILE A 116 -13.31 -37.88 32.71
N ASP A 117 -13.72 -39.07 33.16
CA ASP A 117 -14.35 -39.31 34.47
C ASP A 117 -15.56 -38.39 34.77
N GLY A 118 -16.35 -38.10 33.73
CA GLY A 118 -17.51 -37.22 33.82
C GLY A 118 -17.18 -35.73 33.81
N TRP A 119 -15.91 -35.34 33.60
CA TRP A 119 -15.49 -33.96 33.38
C TRP A 119 -15.31 -33.66 31.90
N THR A 120 -15.86 -32.55 31.44
CA THR A 120 -15.71 -32.12 30.04
C THR A 120 -14.39 -31.37 29.86
N VAL A 121 -13.57 -31.84 28.93
CA VAL A 121 -12.32 -31.19 28.53
C VAL A 121 -12.64 -30.05 27.57
N ARG A 122 -12.13 -28.85 27.85
CA ARG A 122 -12.30 -27.66 27.03
C ARG A 122 -10.95 -26.99 26.77
N LEU A 123 -10.62 -26.74 25.50
CA LEU A 123 -9.53 -25.83 25.13
C LEU A 123 -10.02 -24.38 25.21
N THR A 124 -9.29 -23.53 25.91
CA THR A 124 -9.60 -22.10 26.04
C THR A 124 -9.03 -21.28 24.88
N SER A 125 -9.55 -20.07 24.67
CA SER A 125 -9.03 -19.13 23.65
C SER A 125 -7.56 -18.76 23.85
N LYS A 126 -7.05 -18.89 25.08
CA LYS A 126 -5.65 -18.66 25.46
C LYS A 126 -4.76 -19.88 25.24
N GLY A 127 -5.28 -20.97 24.69
CA GLY A 127 -4.49 -22.15 24.29
C GLY A 127 -4.15 -23.12 25.42
N TYR A 128 -4.90 -23.13 26.52
CA TYR A 128 -4.76 -24.13 27.59
C TYR A 128 -6.04 -24.93 27.81
N TYR A 129 -5.90 -26.16 28.32
CA TYR A 129 -6.99 -27.05 28.64
C TYR A 129 -7.50 -26.84 30.06
N ASN A 130 -8.82 -26.82 30.18
CA ASN A 130 -9.56 -26.89 31.44
C ASN A 130 -10.47 -28.11 31.45
N LEU A 131 -10.73 -28.64 32.65
CA LEU A 131 -11.84 -29.54 32.91
C LEU A 131 -12.98 -28.74 33.52
N CYS A 132 -14.20 -29.00 33.08
CA CYS A 132 -15.40 -28.40 33.66
C CYS A 132 -16.41 -29.49 34.05
N LYS A 133 -17.03 -29.33 35.23
CA LYS A 133 -18.14 -30.17 35.68
C LYS A 133 -19.07 -29.37 36.58
N SER A 134 -20.37 -29.57 36.42
CA SER A 134 -21.39 -28.90 37.23
C SER A 134 -21.76 -29.76 38.44
N PHE A 135 -21.81 -29.14 39.61
CA PHE A 135 -22.29 -29.73 40.87
C PHE A 135 -23.34 -28.78 41.46
N ASN A 136 -24.56 -29.26 41.68
CA ASN A 136 -25.66 -28.49 42.27
C ASN A 136 -25.86 -27.09 41.63
N GLY A 137 -25.80 -27.02 40.29
CA GLY A 137 -25.95 -25.77 39.54
C GLY A 137 -24.71 -24.86 39.51
N LYS A 138 -23.64 -25.17 40.25
CA LYS A 138 -22.35 -24.45 40.19
C LYS A 138 -21.36 -25.19 39.30
N VAL A 139 -20.69 -24.46 38.41
CA VAL A 139 -19.66 -25.03 37.53
C VAL A 139 -18.30 -24.95 38.21
N GLU A 140 -17.72 -26.11 38.50
CA GLU A 140 -16.33 -26.23 38.92
C GLU A 140 -15.42 -26.36 37.71
N SER A 141 -14.25 -25.72 37.79
CA SER A 141 -13.23 -25.80 36.74
C SER A 141 -11.85 -26.12 37.30
N ILE A 142 -11.10 -26.94 36.57
CA ILE A 142 -9.73 -27.34 36.91
C ILE A 142 -8.82 -26.98 35.75
N TYR A 143 -7.81 -26.16 36.01
CA TYR A 143 -6.76 -25.85 35.03
C TYR A 143 -5.82 -27.04 34.85
N ILE A 144 -5.57 -27.47 33.61
CA ILE A 144 -4.71 -28.63 33.29
C ILE A 144 -3.34 -28.20 32.80
N GLY A 145 -3.29 -27.24 31.86
CA GLY A 145 -2.07 -26.78 31.21
C GLY A 145 -2.22 -26.65 29.70
N LYS A 146 -1.13 -26.37 28.99
CA LYS A 146 -1.10 -26.32 27.50
C LYS A 146 -1.20 -27.70 26.84
N THR A 147 -0.90 -28.77 27.57
CA THR A 147 -0.96 -30.16 27.10
C THR A 147 -2.00 -30.95 27.90
N LEU A 148 -2.69 -31.88 27.22
CA LEU A 148 -3.68 -32.77 27.84
C LEU A 148 -3.04 -34.12 28.19
N ASP A 149 -2.51 -34.21 29.41
CA ASP A 149 -2.01 -35.46 30.00
C ASP A 149 -3.11 -36.13 30.84
N GLU A 150 -3.57 -37.31 30.41
CA GLU A 150 -4.67 -38.03 31.06
C GLU A 150 -4.37 -38.48 32.49
N GLN A 151 -3.12 -38.90 32.79
CA GLN A 151 -2.77 -39.34 34.14
C GLN A 151 -2.78 -38.16 35.10
N LYS A 152 -2.17 -37.04 34.69
CA LYS A 152 -2.18 -35.79 35.47
C LYS A 152 -3.59 -35.25 35.66
N VAL A 153 -4.44 -35.35 34.64
CA VAL A 153 -5.86 -35.00 34.71
C VAL A 153 -6.58 -35.83 35.77
N ARG A 154 -6.45 -37.16 35.75
CA ARG A 154 -7.11 -38.04 36.73
C ARG A 154 -6.68 -37.75 38.16
N LEU A 155 -5.40 -37.45 38.39
CA LEU A 155 -4.88 -37.04 39.70
C LEU A 155 -5.55 -35.74 40.18
N LYS A 156 -5.60 -34.71 39.32
CA LYS A 156 -6.26 -33.43 39.64
C LYS A 156 -7.77 -33.58 39.88
N ILE A 157 -8.44 -34.45 39.13
CA ILE A 157 -9.86 -34.77 39.37
C ILE A 157 -10.02 -35.37 40.76
N LYS A 158 -9.20 -36.37 41.13
CA LYS A 158 -9.27 -37.04 42.43
C LYS A 158 -9.08 -36.05 43.58
N GLU A 159 -8.07 -35.18 43.48
CA GLU A 159 -7.80 -34.12 44.46
C GLU A 159 -8.93 -33.10 44.57
N LYS A 160 -9.48 -32.65 43.44
CA LYS A 160 -10.62 -31.72 43.46
C LYS A 160 -11.87 -32.36 44.06
N MET A 161 -12.12 -33.63 43.74
CA MET A 161 -13.26 -34.39 44.27
C MET A 161 -13.13 -34.68 45.77
N SER A 162 -11.92 -34.86 46.31
CA SER A 162 -11.73 -35.01 47.76
C SER A 162 -12.01 -33.72 48.53
N ASN A 163 -11.79 -32.56 47.92
CA ASN A 163 -12.03 -31.25 48.55
C ASN A 163 -13.48 -30.76 48.42
N LEU A 164 -14.29 -31.43 47.58
CA LEU A 164 -15.71 -31.12 47.35
C LEU A 164 -16.65 -32.05 48.14
N ARG A 165 -16.12 -33.10 48.78
CA ARG A 165 -16.83 -33.96 49.73
C ARG A 165 -16.77 -33.33 51.12
#